data_AF-A0A921YXA4-F1
#
_entry.id   AF-A0A921YXA4-F1
#
_cell.length_a   1.000
_cell.length_b   1.000
_cell.length_c   1.000
_cell.angle_alpha   90.00
_cell.angle_beta   90.00
_cell.angle_gamma   90.00
#
_symmetry.space_group_name_H-M   'P 1'
#
loop_
_entity.id
_entity.type
_entity.pdbx_description
1 polymer ?
#
loop_
_entity_poly.entity_id
_entity_poly.type
_entity_poly.pdbx_seq_one_letter_code
_entity_poly.pdbx_strand_id
1 'polypeptide(L)'
;MLQLFVEYGKLAQDQETAFQVLMFLVRDWPYPYQHAYGAVGGEQLLAKRLEINASHTEDMRDLRKSIYTFFNAVKGFLMPHPGFSVSEEKFDGRLFSIRDEFKKSLLDLVPSIFGPENLTPKNINGQPVKCCDLFYYFKTYMNIFNSNELPEPVTIMKATSEAALMAAEREACDMYSRVMEGSCGARQPSVSANQLRSSHAHALDCARKAFDARKKMGPQKEIDDCFARIINDLESRLASYEALNDAKFKSAIANANKAYEDTVQEVCGDAVLCLHPTDLEVLHLKAVTNGTECFDSLHNSSDDEERNAFLERLEGNIKDLRNKNEQNNLGFIMKAQEDYVMYIANSVDVGSFFSESLLNKKHSEAKQHALHSFRSHRNIDNDEPEDPYIEMLEKNIKEHHSKNTLINRNANRTAVQAAQHAYNNHVARMWSPEVYCLHPDDLCKVNQDAKNAALEDFMSNRIAGDDDDEDPDRKKLIEVRSFSPLQVITY
;
A
#
# COMPACT_ATOMS: atom_id res chain seq x y z
N MET A 1 24.04 -62.95 6.69
CA MET A 1 23.77 -61.52 6.96
C MET A 1 24.32 -60.61 5.85
N LEU A 2 25.63 -60.64 5.51
CA LEU A 2 26.18 -59.76 4.45
C LEU A 2 25.76 -60.13 3.00
N GLN A 3 25.27 -61.35 2.79
CA GLN A 3 24.90 -61.85 1.46
C GLN A 3 23.80 -61.02 0.79
N LEU A 4 22.77 -60.61 1.54
CA LEU A 4 21.70 -59.73 1.05
C LEU A 4 22.24 -58.40 0.47
N PHE A 5 23.19 -57.78 1.18
CA PHE A 5 23.79 -56.51 0.76
C PHE A 5 24.67 -56.68 -0.47
N VAL A 6 25.36 -57.81 -0.58
CA VAL A 6 26.13 -58.15 -1.78
C VAL A 6 25.22 -58.39 -2.97
N GLU A 7 24.11 -59.09 -2.81
CA GLU A 7 23.12 -59.29 -3.88
C GLU A 7 22.46 -57.98 -4.30
N TYR A 8 22.14 -57.10 -3.35
CA TYR A 8 21.72 -55.73 -3.65
C TYR A 8 22.79 -54.96 -4.43
N GLY A 9 24.06 -55.03 -4.00
CA GLY A 9 25.17 -54.39 -4.69
C GLY A 9 25.32 -54.85 -6.14
N LYS A 10 25.10 -56.14 -6.41
CA LYS A 10 25.09 -56.71 -7.77
C LYS A 10 23.95 -56.14 -8.63
N LEU A 11 22.80 -55.86 -8.04
CA LEU A 11 21.69 -55.22 -8.77
C LEU A 11 21.94 -53.72 -9.00
N ALA A 12 22.65 -53.06 -8.08
CA ALA A 12 23.01 -51.64 -8.15
C ALA A 12 24.32 -51.37 -8.92
N GLN A 13 24.78 -52.32 -9.75
CA GLN A 13 26.14 -52.33 -10.31
C GLN A 13 26.45 -51.18 -11.30
N ASP A 14 25.42 -50.53 -11.86
CA ASP A 14 25.54 -49.30 -12.69
C ASP A 14 25.77 -48.01 -11.87
N GLN A 15 25.95 -48.13 -10.55
CA GLN A 15 26.16 -47.02 -9.62
C GLN A 15 27.60 -46.98 -9.11
N GLU A 16 28.08 -45.79 -8.71
CA GLU A 16 29.25 -45.74 -7.82
C GLU A 16 28.95 -46.60 -6.58
N THR A 17 29.89 -47.48 -6.22
CA THR A 17 29.87 -48.39 -5.07
C THR A 17 28.72 -48.19 -4.08
N ALA A 18 27.83 -49.19 -3.99
CA ALA A 18 26.57 -49.10 -3.24
C ALA A 18 26.74 -48.74 -1.75
N PHE A 19 27.88 -49.07 -1.15
CA PHE A 19 28.17 -48.83 0.26
C PHE A 19 29.52 -48.13 0.45
N GLN A 20 29.61 -47.30 1.49
CA GLN A 20 30.82 -46.50 1.73
C GLN A 20 31.79 -47.22 2.67
N VAL A 21 31.39 -47.51 3.91
CA VAL A 21 32.29 -48.11 4.91
C VAL A 21 31.63 -49.31 5.56
N LEU A 22 32.33 -50.45 5.55
CA LEU A 22 32.03 -51.62 6.39
C LEU A 22 33.14 -51.77 7.42
N MET A 23 32.80 -51.63 8.69
CA MET A 23 33.76 -51.77 9.79
C MET A 23 33.45 -53.02 10.61
N PHE A 24 34.40 -53.97 10.65
CA PHE A 24 34.36 -55.11 11.54
C PHE A 24 34.98 -54.74 12.89
N LEU A 25 34.13 -54.56 13.89
CA LEU A 25 34.56 -54.34 15.27
C LEU A 25 34.56 -55.67 16.04
N VAL A 26 35.73 -56.27 16.24
CA VAL A 26 35.87 -57.50 17.02
C VAL A 26 35.97 -57.13 18.49
N ARG A 27 34.96 -57.50 19.26
CA ARG A 27 34.93 -57.30 20.72
C ARG A 27 35.69 -58.41 21.42
N ASP A 28 36.24 -58.08 22.59
CA ASP A 28 36.87 -59.02 23.53
C ASP A 28 37.96 -59.89 22.91
N TRP A 29 38.78 -59.31 22.03
CA TRP A 29 39.87 -60.01 21.35
C TRP A 29 40.90 -60.56 22.35
N PRO A 30 41.07 -61.90 22.45
CA PRO A 30 41.86 -62.50 23.52
C PRO A 30 43.34 -62.72 23.15
N TYR A 31 43.73 -62.50 21.89
CA TYR A 31 45.05 -62.87 21.38
C TYR A 31 45.85 -61.67 20.82
N PRO A 32 46.15 -60.62 21.64
CA PRO A 32 46.89 -59.44 21.19
C PRO A 32 48.30 -59.77 20.68
N TYR A 33 48.85 -60.91 21.11
CA TYR A 33 50.15 -61.42 20.66
C TYR A 33 50.14 -61.99 19.22
N GLN A 34 48.96 -62.36 18.68
CA GLN A 34 48.83 -62.78 17.27
C GLN A 34 48.55 -61.56 16.39
N HIS A 35 47.60 -60.73 16.82
CA HIS A 35 47.24 -59.47 16.17
C HIS A 35 46.97 -58.44 17.25
N ALA A 36 47.69 -57.33 17.24
CA ALA A 36 47.59 -56.28 18.26
C ALA A 36 46.20 -55.64 18.30
N TYR A 37 45.83 -55.02 19.42
CA TYR A 37 44.62 -54.20 19.51
C TYR A 37 44.68 -53.01 18.54
N GLY A 38 43.51 -52.48 18.19
CA GLY A 38 43.39 -51.33 17.29
C GLY A 38 43.16 -51.69 15.82
N ALA A 39 43.26 -50.69 14.95
CA ALA A 39 43.01 -50.82 13.51
C ALA A 39 44.02 -51.75 12.81
N VAL A 40 45.31 -51.61 13.12
CA VAL A 40 46.39 -52.36 12.44
C VAL A 40 46.21 -53.88 12.59
N GLY A 41 45.99 -54.38 13.81
CA GLY A 41 45.75 -55.82 14.00
C GLY A 41 44.40 -56.26 13.44
N GLY A 42 43.40 -55.37 13.44
CA GLY A 42 42.10 -55.61 12.84
C GLY A 42 42.17 -55.81 11.33
N GLU A 43 42.92 -54.96 10.63
CA GLU A 43 43.17 -55.06 9.19
C GLU A 43 43.93 -56.34 8.84
N GLN A 44 44.98 -56.68 9.60
CA GLN A 44 45.74 -57.93 9.39
C GLN A 44 44.86 -59.17 9.56
N LEU A 45 44.06 -59.22 10.63
CA LEU A 45 43.14 -60.32 10.88
C LEU A 45 42.09 -60.41 9.75
N LEU A 46 41.54 -59.27 9.34
CA LEU A 46 40.50 -59.21 8.33
C LEU A 46 41.02 -59.62 6.95
N ALA A 47 42.21 -59.17 6.55
CA ALA A 47 42.88 -59.58 5.32
C ALA A 47 43.05 -61.11 5.26
N LYS A 48 43.50 -61.72 6.37
CA LYS A 48 43.62 -63.18 6.48
C LYS A 48 42.28 -63.92 6.41
N ARG A 49 41.21 -63.35 6.97
CA ARG A 49 39.86 -63.98 6.96
C ARG A 49 39.14 -63.84 5.62
N LEU A 50 39.38 -62.74 4.92
CA LEU A 50 38.80 -62.45 3.61
C LEU A 50 39.68 -62.90 2.44
N GLU A 51 40.82 -63.55 2.72
CA GLU A 51 41.66 -64.18 1.69
C GLU A 51 40.85 -65.19 0.86
N ILE A 52 41.08 -65.17 -0.45
CA ILE A 52 40.37 -66.03 -1.41
C ILE A 52 41.26 -67.23 -1.73
N ASN A 53 40.89 -68.39 -1.18
CA ASN A 53 41.59 -69.65 -1.41
C ASN A 53 40.87 -70.55 -2.40
N ALA A 54 41.63 -71.37 -3.13
CA ALA A 54 41.09 -72.34 -4.09
C ALA A 54 40.22 -73.43 -3.42
N SER A 55 40.43 -73.70 -2.13
CA SER A 55 39.66 -74.65 -1.33
C SER A 55 38.27 -74.15 -0.92
N HIS A 56 37.99 -72.86 -1.06
CA HIS A 56 36.66 -72.31 -0.76
C HIS A 56 35.62 -72.73 -1.81
N THR A 57 34.35 -72.83 -1.41
CA THR A 57 33.24 -72.98 -2.37
C THR A 57 33.12 -71.73 -3.26
N GLU A 58 32.44 -71.86 -4.40
CA GLU A 58 32.23 -70.74 -5.32
C GLU A 58 31.54 -69.55 -4.63
N ASP A 59 30.43 -69.80 -3.93
CA ASP A 59 29.71 -68.79 -3.14
C ASP A 59 30.62 -68.05 -2.14
N MET A 60 31.52 -68.78 -1.47
CA MET A 60 32.45 -68.22 -0.50
C MET A 60 33.50 -67.32 -1.14
N ARG A 61 33.97 -67.67 -2.34
CA ARG A 61 34.91 -66.83 -3.11
C ARG A 61 34.20 -65.60 -3.63
N ASP A 62 33.00 -65.75 -4.15
CA ASP A 62 32.21 -64.67 -4.73
C ASP A 62 31.77 -63.65 -3.69
N LEU A 63 31.36 -64.10 -2.49
CA LEU A 63 31.04 -63.20 -1.38
C LEU A 63 32.25 -62.35 -0.98
N ARG A 64 33.44 -62.96 -0.85
CA ARG A 64 34.68 -62.26 -0.47
C ARG A 64 35.09 -61.23 -1.52
N LYS A 65 35.04 -61.58 -2.80
CA LYS A 65 35.28 -60.62 -3.91
C LYS A 65 34.28 -59.46 -3.84
N SER A 66 33.00 -59.79 -3.71
CA SER A 66 31.92 -58.81 -3.72
C SER A 66 32.00 -57.79 -2.58
N ILE A 67 32.47 -58.19 -1.39
CA ILE A 67 32.69 -57.26 -0.27
C ILE A 67 33.66 -56.13 -0.66
N TYR A 68 34.76 -56.46 -1.34
CA TYR A 68 35.71 -55.44 -1.81
C TYR A 68 35.21 -54.70 -3.06
N THR A 69 34.26 -55.25 -3.81
CA THR A 69 33.64 -54.58 -4.97
C THR A 69 32.60 -53.54 -4.56
N PHE A 70 31.75 -53.82 -3.56
CA PHE A 70 30.58 -52.98 -3.26
C PHE A 70 30.75 -52.01 -2.09
N PHE A 71 31.85 -52.10 -1.34
CA PHE A 71 32.17 -51.18 -0.25
C PHE A 71 33.43 -50.36 -0.59
N ASN A 72 33.37 -49.03 -0.47
CA ASN A 72 34.55 -48.16 -0.70
C ASN A 72 35.70 -48.46 0.26
N ALA A 73 35.38 -48.77 1.51
CA ALA A 73 36.35 -49.14 2.52
C ALA A 73 35.84 -50.29 3.39
N VAL A 74 36.70 -51.28 3.60
CA VAL A 74 36.46 -52.41 4.50
C VAL A 74 37.52 -52.34 5.59
N LYS A 75 37.11 -52.01 6.81
CA LYS A 75 37.98 -51.74 7.96
C LYS A 75 37.84 -52.84 9.01
N GLY A 76 38.90 -53.13 9.75
CA GLY A 76 38.89 -54.01 10.91
C GLY A 76 39.43 -53.30 12.14
N PHE A 77 38.86 -53.59 13.32
CA PHE A 77 39.36 -53.05 14.60
C PHE A 77 39.20 -54.10 15.70
N LEU A 78 40.27 -54.33 16.47
CA LEU A 78 40.26 -55.29 17.58
C LEU A 78 40.19 -54.57 18.93
N MET A 79 39.12 -54.81 19.68
CA MET A 79 38.92 -54.27 21.02
C MET A 79 39.33 -55.29 22.08
N PRO A 80 40.06 -54.88 23.14
CA PRO A 80 40.29 -55.72 24.31
C PRO A 80 38.98 -55.98 25.07
N HIS A 81 39.01 -56.93 26.01
CA HIS A 81 37.90 -57.14 26.93
C HIS A 81 37.78 -55.96 27.92
N PRO A 82 36.59 -55.38 28.14
CA PRO A 82 36.41 -54.19 28.99
C PRO A 82 36.74 -54.42 30.47
N GLY A 83 36.73 -55.68 30.91
CA GLY A 83 36.95 -56.11 32.29
C GLY A 83 35.72 -56.84 32.83
N PHE A 84 35.87 -57.74 33.80
CA PHE A 84 34.74 -58.53 34.29
C PHE A 84 33.70 -57.68 35.05
N SER A 85 34.13 -56.55 35.62
CA SER A 85 33.25 -55.65 36.37
C SER A 85 32.14 -55.03 35.53
N VAL A 86 32.26 -54.95 34.19
CA VAL A 86 31.17 -54.43 33.35
C VAL A 86 30.03 -55.43 33.16
N SER A 87 30.27 -56.71 33.47
CA SER A 87 29.26 -57.77 33.42
C SER A 87 28.57 -57.97 34.77
N GLU A 88 28.97 -57.24 35.81
CA GLU A 88 28.36 -57.28 37.13
C GLU A 88 27.07 -56.46 37.15
N GLU A 89 26.01 -56.98 37.78
CA GLU A 89 24.70 -56.32 37.88
C GLU A 89 24.76 -54.93 38.56
N LYS A 90 25.77 -54.71 39.40
CA LYS A 90 26.00 -53.46 40.13
C LYS A 90 26.87 -52.46 39.37
N PHE A 91 27.26 -52.75 38.13
CA PHE A 91 28.06 -51.83 37.33
C PHE A 91 27.26 -50.55 37.03
N ASP A 92 27.79 -49.41 37.46
CA ASP A 92 27.13 -48.11 37.38
C ASP A 92 27.63 -47.23 36.23
N GLY A 93 28.41 -47.81 35.31
CA GLY A 93 28.95 -47.11 34.14
C GLY A 93 30.23 -46.30 34.41
N ARG A 94 30.77 -46.26 35.63
CA ARG A 94 31.97 -45.48 35.93
C ARG A 94 33.23 -46.03 35.24
N LEU A 95 34.01 -45.12 34.65
CA LEU A 95 35.24 -45.43 33.89
C LEU A 95 36.35 -46.09 34.71
N PHE A 96 36.36 -45.91 36.03
CA PHE A 96 37.37 -46.50 36.91
C PHE A 96 37.35 -48.04 36.88
N SER A 97 36.15 -48.63 36.78
CA SER A 97 35.96 -50.09 36.78
C SER A 97 36.20 -50.74 35.41
N ILE A 98 36.51 -49.94 34.38
CA ILE A 98 36.85 -50.40 33.04
C ILE A 98 38.38 -50.55 32.95
N ARG A 99 38.86 -51.57 32.22
CA ARG A 99 40.30 -51.77 31.99
C ARG A 99 40.93 -50.63 31.18
N ASP A 100 42.16 -50.26 31.53
CA ASP A 100 42.86 -49.16 30.86
C ASP A 100 43.15 -49.43 29.38
N GLU A 101 43.44 -50.67 29.01
CA GLU A 101 43.62 -51.07 27.61
C GLU A 101 42.36 -50.79 26.78
N PHE A 102 41.19 -51.07 27.34
CA PHE A 102 39.91 -50.78 26.70
C PHE A 102 39.69 -49.27 26.52
N LYS A 103 39.98 -48.48 27.57
CA LYS A 103 39.94 -47.01 27.49
C LYS A 103 40.90 -46.48 26.41
N LYS A 104 42.12 -47.00 26.34
CA LYS A 104 43.11 -46.61 25.31
C LYS A 104 42.63 -46.96 23.90
N SER A 105 42.08 -48.16 23.70
CA SER A 105 41.51 -48.55 22.41
C SER A 105 40.28 -47.73 22.03
N LEU A 106 39.47 -47.25 22.99
CA LEU A 106 38.38 -46.30 22.71
C LEU A 106 38.90 -44.94 22.24
N LEU A 107 40.00 -44.45 22.82
CA LEU A 107 40.64 -43.19 22.40
C LEU A 107 41.21 -43.26 20.98
N ASP A 108 41.41 -44.47 20.44
CA ASP A 108 41.79 -44.71 19.05
C ASP A 108 40.55 -44.93 18.16
N LEU A 109 39.62 -45.78 18.61
CA LEU A 109 38.41 -46.15 17.87
C LEU A 109 37.49 -44.95 17.59
N VAL A 110 37.19 -44.15 18.62
CA VAL A 110 36.18 -43.08 18.51
C VAL A 110 36.62 -42.01 17.50
N PRO A 111 37.85 -41.47 17.54
CA PRO A 111 38.32 -40.55 16.50
C PRO A 111 38.39 -41.19 15.10
N SER A 112 38.72 -42.47 15.00
CA SER A 112 38.77 -43.16 13.69
C SER A 112 37.41 -43.24 12.96
N ILE A 113 36.31 -43.11 13.71
CA ILE A 113 34.93 -43.13 13.18
C ILE A 113 34.35 -41.71 13.08
N PHE A 114 34.53 -40.89 14.12
CA PHE A 114 33.84 -39.61 14.29
C PHE A 114 34.75 -38.39 14.12
N GLY A 115 36.05 -38.58 13.89
CA GLY A 115 36.97 -37.50 13.58
C GLY A 115 36.53 -36.77 12.31
N PRO A 116 36.66 -35.44 12.24
CA PRO A 116 36.14 -34.63 11.13
C PRO A 116 36.68 -35.07 9.77
N GLU A 117 37.92 -35.56 9.72
CA GLU A 117 38.57 -36.11 8.52
C GLU A 117 37.98 -37.46 8.05
N ASN A 118 37.26 -38.17 8.92
CA ASN A 118 36.64 -39.47 8.65
C ASN A 118 35.13 -39.38 8.38
N LEU A 119 34.52 -38.21 8.57
CA LEU A 119 33.10 -37.99 8.33
C LEU A 119 32.82 -37.77 6.85
N THR A 120 32.33 -38.81 6.18
CA THR A 120 31.86 -38.71 4.80
C THR A 120 30.34 -38.54 4.74
N PRO A 121 29.80 -37.64 3.90
CA PRO A 121 28.36 -37.55 3.66
C PRO A 121 27.78 -38.90 3.24
N LYS A 122 26.52 -39.16 3.61
CA LYS A 122 25.81 -40.35 3.12
C LYS A 122 25.54 -40.18 1.64
N ASN A 123 26.09 -41.08 0.83
CA ASN A 123 25.83 -41.13 -0.61
C ASN A 123 24.88 -42.29 -0.94
N ILE A 124 23.97 -42.04 -1.87
CA ILE A 124 23.13 -43.03 -2.54
C ILE A 124 23.25 -42.74 -4.04
N ASN A 125 23.57 -43.73 -4.87
CA ASN A 125 23.89 -43.52 -6.28
C ASN A 125 25.05 -42.53 -6.55
N GLY A 126 26.01 -42.40 -5.65
CA GLY A 126 27.05 -41.36 -5.74
C GLY A 126 26.57 -39.93 -5.44
N GLN A 127 25.31 -39.74 -5.03
CA GLN A 127 24.77 -38.43 -4.68
C GLN A 127 24.65 -38.26 -3.17
N PRO A 128 25.06 -37.11 -2.60
CA PRO A 128 24.88 -36.84 -1.18
C PRO A 128 23.39 -36.71 -0.84
N VAL A 129 23.02 -37.31 0.29
CA VAL A 129 21.65 -37.36 0.80
C VAL A 129 21.47 -36.30 1.88
N LYS A 130 20.47 -35.43 1.74
CA LYS A 130 20.12 -34.44 2.76
C LYS A 130 19.42 -35.15 3.93
N CYS A 131 19.49 -34.59 5.15
CA CYS A 131 18.82 -35.18 6.31
C CYS A 131 17.30 -35.34 6.12
N CYS A 132 16.66 -34.39 5.43
CA CYS A 132 15.25 -34.48 5.08
C CYS A 132 14.96 -35.68 4.17
N ASP A 133 15.82 -35.93 3.18
CA ASP A 133 15.68 -37.03 2.22
C ASP A 133 15.91 -38.39 2.93
N LEU A 134 16.90 -38.46 3.83
CA LEU A 134 17.20 -39.66 4.61
C LEU A 134 16.01 -40.15 5.44
N PHE A 135 15.19 -39.24 5.95
CA PHE A 135 13.96 -39.59 6.66
C PHE A 135 12.94 -40.33 5.77
N TYR A 136 12.85 -39.98 4.48
CA TYR A 136 12.00 -40.70 3.53
C TYR A 136 12.57 -42.07 3.20
N TYR A 137 13.88 -42.18 2.99
CA TYR A 137 14.53 -43.49 2.86
C TYR A 137 14.21 -44.39 4.06
N PHE A 138 14.27 -43.86 5.30
CA PHE A 138 13.87 -44.63 6.47
C PHE A 138 12.42 -45.09 6.41
N LYS A 139 11.47 -44.21 6.08
CA LYS A 139 10.06 -44.58 5.96
C LYS A 139 9.85 -45.67 4.91
N THR A 140 10.42 -45.50 3.72
CA THR A 140 10.26 -46.46 2.63
C THR A 140 10.89 -47.81 2.99
N TYR A 141 12.08 -47.81 3.61
CA TYR A 141 12.71 -49.04 4.06
C TYR A 141 11.94 -49.71 5.19
N MET A 142 11.46 -48.97 6.19
CA MET A 142 10.66 -49.57 7.28
C MET A 142 9.39 -50.24 6.75
N ASN A 143 8.77 -49.71 5.71
CA ASN A 143 7.60 -50.35 5.09
C ASN A 143 7.92 -51.73 4.49
N ILE A 144 9.09 -51.91 3.86
CA ILE A 144 9.48 -53.20 3.27
C ILE A 144 10.07 -54.18 4.30
N PHE A 145 10.60 -53.68 5.42
CA PHE A 145 11.17 -54.50 6.49
C PHE A 145 10.17 -54.83 7.62
N ASN A 146 8.97 -54.23 7.63
CA ASN A 146 7.93 -54.48 8.65
C ASN A 146 7.15 -55.80 8.45
N SER A 147 7.72 -56.76 7.72
CA SER A 147 7.19 -58.12 7.61
C SER A 147 8.03 -59.10 8.44
N ASN A 148 7.52 -60.32 8.67
CA ASN A 148 8.28 -61.38 9.33
C ASN A 148 9.33 -62.04 8.41
N GLU A 149 9.52 -61.53 7.19
CA GLU A 149 10.38 -62.10 6.15
C GLU A 149 11.42 -61.07 5.70
N LEU A 150 12.61 -61.55 5.33
CA LEU A 150 13.63 -60.68 4.76
C LEU A 150 13.20 -60.26 3.34
N PRO A 151 13.17 -58.95 3.01
CA PRO A 151 12.81 -58.51 1.67
C PRO A 151 13.86 -58.92 0.65
N GLU A 152 13.40 -59.25 -0.55
CA GLU A 152 14.29 -59.55 -1.67
C GLU A 152 15.13 -58.32 -2.09
N PRO A 153 16.38 -58.50 -2.56
CA PRO A 153 17.23 -57.41 -3.05
C PRO A 153 16.56 -56.47 -4.06
N VAL A 154 15.73 -57.02 -4.96
CA VAL A 154 14.98 -56.26 -5.98
C VAL A 154 13.98 -55.31 -5.33
N THR A 155 13.29 -55.77 -4.28
CA THR A 155 12.33 -54.95 -3.50
C THR A 155 13.03 -53.77 -2.83
N ILE A 156 14.21 -54.01 -2.24
CA ILE A 156 15.03 -52.94 -1.63
C ILE A 156 15.46 -51.94 -2.71
N MET A 157 15.92 -52.40 -3.87
CA MET A 157 16.35 -51.52 -4.98
C MET A 157 15.20 -50.66 -5.49
N LYS A 158 14.01 -51.23 -5.67
CA LYS A 158 12.82 -50.49 -6.08
C LYS A 158 12.46 -49.42 -5.05
N ALA A 159 12.46 -49.76 -3.77
CA ALA A 159 12.23 -48.80 -2.68
C ALA A 159 13.27 -47.67 -2.65
N THR A 160 14.56 -47.97 -2.88
CA THR A 160 15.61 -46.94 -3.00
C THR A 160 15.35 -46.01 -4.19
N SER A 161 14.93 -46.57 -5.32
CA SER A 161 14.62 -45.85 -6.55
C SER A 161 13.44 -44.89 -6.37
N GLU A 162 12.34 -45.38 -5.77
CA GLU A 162 11.15 -44.59 -5.47
C GLU A 162 11.47 -43.42 -4.52
N ALA A 163 12.25 -43.69 -3.45
CA ALA A 163 12.65 -42.64 -2.51
C ALA A 163 13.56 -41.58 -3.17
N ALA A 164 14.47 -42.00 -4.06
CA ALA A 164 15.33 -41.08 -4.81
C ALA A 164 14.51 -40.18 -5.77
N LEU A 165 13.53 -40.77 -6.46
CA LEU A 165 12.64 -40.06 -7.36
C LEU A 165 11.77 -39.04 -6.61
N MET A 166 11.24 -39.42 -5.45
CA MET A 166 10.46 -38.52 -4.58
C MET A 166 11.30 -37.35 -4.05
N ALA A 167 12.58 -37.57 -3.73
CA ALA A 167 13.49 -36.50 -3.34
C ALA A 167 13.74 -35.51 -4.49
N ALA A 168 13.91 -36.02 -5.73
CA ALA A 168 14.03 -35.17 -6.92
C ALA A 168 12.74 -34.40 -7.21
N GLU A 169 11.56 -35.02 -7.05
CA GLU A 169 10.25 -34.37 -7.18
C GLU A 169 10.12 -33.19 -6.21
N ARG A 170 10.44 -33.39 -4.93
CA ARG A 170 10.39 -32.31 -3.94
C ARG A 170 11.34 -31.18 -4.31
N GLU A 171 12.56 -31.47 -4.70
CA GLU A 171 13.54 -30.43 -5.01
C GLU A 171 13.13 -29.58 -6.22
N ALA A 172 12.51 -30.19 -7.23
CA ALA A 172 11.93 -29.48 -8.36
C ALA A 172 10.77 -28.55 -7.93
N CYS A 173 9.84 -29.08 -7.12
CA CYS A 173 8.72 -28.31 -6.58
C CYS A 173 9.19 -27.15 -5.68
N ASP A 174 10.14 -27.40 -4.79
CA ASP A 174 10.70 -26.39 -3.89
C ASP A 174 11.42 -25.29 -4.68
N MET A 175 12.13 -25.65 -5.76
CA MET A 175 12.79 -24.68 -6.63
C MET A 175 11.76 -23.80 -7.36
N TYR A 176 10.73 -24.41 -7.95
CA TYR A 176 9.63 -23.67 -8.59
C TYR A 176 8.99 -22.68 -7.62
N SER A 177 8.56 -23.18 -6.44
CA SER A 177 7.91 -22.36 -5.42
C SER A 177 8.82 -21.22 -4.96
N ARG A 178 10.11 -21.47 -4.77
CA ARG A 178 11.06 -20.42 -4.37
C ARG A 178 11.17 -19.30 -5.41
N VAL A 179 11.26 -19.65 -6.69
CA VAL A 179 11.38 -18.66 -7.79
C VAL A 179 10.08 -17.87 -7.94
N MET A 180 8.93 -18.54 -7.91
CA MET A 180 7.63 -17.87 -8.02
C MET A 180 7.32 -16.98 -6.82
N GLU A 181 7.55 -17.45 -5.59
CA GLU A 181 7.35 -16.62 -4.38
C GLU A 181 8.32 -15.44 -4.33
N GLY A 182 9.56 -15.61 -4.80
CA GLY A 182 10.55 -14.55 -4.87
C GLY A 182 10.18 -13.44 -5.86
N SER A 183 9.50 -13.78 -6.95
CA SER A 183 9.20 -12.84 -8.04
C SER A 183 7.77 -12.26 -7.94
N CYS A 184 6.80 -13.11 -7.61
CA CYS A 184 5.37 -12.80 -7.70
C CYS A 184 4.58 -13.22 -6.44
N GLY A 185 5.26 -13.58 -5.35
CA GLY A 185 4.63 -14.02 -4.11
C GLY A 185 3.78 -12.94 -3.43
N ALA A 186 3.14 -13.32 -2.32
CA ALA A 186 2.19 -12.46 -1.61
C ALA A 186 2.81 -11.16 -1.05
N ARG A 187 4.12 -11.19 -0.76
CA ARG A 187 4.88 -10.02 -0.24
C ARG A 187 5.52 -9.18 -1.34
N GLN A 188 5.45 -9.62 -2.59
CA GLN A 188 6.01 -8.90 -3.72
C GLN A 188 4.96 -7.98 -4.33
N PRO A 189 5.37 -6.87 -4.97
CA PRO A 189 4.49 -6.06 -5.81
C PRO A 189 3.70 -6.89 -6.83
N SER A 190 2.61 -6.32 -7.35
CA SER A 190 1.99 -6.84 -8.56
C SER A 190 2.89 -6.61 -9.77
N VAL A 191 2.76 -7.44 -10.80
CA VAL A 191 3.55 -7.38 -12.04
C VAL A 191 2.64 -7.47 -13.25
N SER A 192 3.15 -7.17 -14.45
CA SER A 192 2.37 -7.37 -15.68
C SER A 192 2.17 -8.84 -16.01
N ALA A 193 1.12 -9.16 -16.79
CA ALA A 193 0.83 -10.53 -17.21
C ALA A 193 2.01 -11.19 -17.95
N ASN A 194 2.75 -10.42 -18.75
CA ASN A 194 3.93 -10.89 -19.47
C ASN A 194 5.07 -11.25 -18.52
N GLN A 195 5.38 -10.37 -17.55
CA GLN A 195 6.41 -10.64 -16.55
C GLN A 195 6.06 -11.85 -15.66
N LEU A 196 4.78 -12.00 -15.29
CA LEU A 196 4.31 -13.16 -14.54
C LEU A 196 4.52 -14.46 -15.32
N ARG A 197 4.15 -14.47 -16.61
CA ARG A 197 4.35 -15.62 -17.50
C ARG A 197 5.83 -15.93 -17.74
N SER A 198 6.67 -14.92 -17.89
CA SER A 198 8.13 -15.10 -17.99
C SER A 198 8.72 -15.68 -16.70
N SER A 199 8.29 -15.19 -15.54
CA SER A 199 8.72 -15.71 -14.24
C SER A 199 8.28 -17.17 -14.04
N HIS A 200 7.07 -17.50 -14.47
CA HIS A 200 6.55 -18.86 -14.46
C HIS A 200 7.35 -19.80 -15.36
N ALA A 201 7.60 -19.40 -16.61
CA ALA A 201 8.43 -20.18 -17.54
C ALA A 201 9.85 -20.39 -17.00
N HIS A 202 10.44 -19.36 -16.39
CA HIS A 202 11.74 -19.46 -15.73
C HIS A 202 11.70 -20.42 -14.54
N ALA A 203 10.66 -20.36 -13.70
CA ALA A 203 10.50 -21.26 -12.57
C ALA A 203 10.36 -22.73 -13.02
N LEU A 204 9.65 -23.00 -14.12
CA LEU A 204 9.55 -24.34 -14.71
C LEU A 204 10.91 -24.85 -15.23
N ASP A 205 11.69 -23.99 -15.88
CA ASP A 205 13.05 -24.33 -16.33
C ASP A 205 13.99 -24.62 -15.15
N CYS A 206 13.92 -23.81 -14.08
CA CYS A 206 14.65 -24.06 -12.84
C CYS A 206 14.24 -25.38 -12.18
N ALA A 207 12.94 -25.69 -12.15
CA ALA A 207 12.43 -26.96 -11.61
C ALA A 207 12.93 -28.16 -12.43
N ARG A 208 12.93 -28.04 -13.77
CA ARG A 208 13.50 -29.05 -14.68
C ARG A 208 14.97 -29.28 -14.41
N LYS A 209 15.78 -28.22 -14.36
CA LYS A 209 17.22 -28.31 -14.06
C LYS A 209 17.48 -28.94 -12.70
N ALA A 210 16.69 -28.58 -11.69
CA ALA A 210 16.79 -29.16 -10.34
C ALA A 210 16.44 -30.65 -10.33
N PHE A 211 15.40 -31.05 -11.06
CA PHE A 211 15.05 -32.44 -11.25
C PHE A 211 16.19 -33.18 -11.96
N ASP A 212 16.67 -32.68 -13.10
CA ASP A 212 17.72 -33.28 -13.95
C ASP A 212 19.07 -33.43 -13.26
N ALA A 213 19.44 -32.49 -12.39
CA ALA A 213 20.67 -32.55 -11.61
C ALA A 213 20.73 -33.74 -10.64
N ARG A 214 19.59 -34.28 -10.20
CA ARG A 214 19.55 -35.45 -9.34
C ARG A 214 19.68 -36.72 -10.18
N LYS A 215 20.67 -37.55 -9.82
CA LYS A 215 20.82 -38.89 -10.40
C LYS A 215 19.68 -39.79 -9.93
N LYS A 216 18.75 -40.10 -10.82
CA LYS A 216 17.63 -41.02 -10.55
C LYS A 216 18.05 -42.47 -10.79
N MET A 217 17.32 -43.38 -10.18
CA MET A 217 17.42 -44.81 -10.42
C MET A 217 16.13 -45.28 -11.13
N GLY A 218 16.17 -46.45 -11.74
CA GLY A 218 14.98 -47.11 -12.28
C GLY A 218 14.72 -46.83 -13.77
N PRO A 219 13.61 -47.37 -14.29
CA PRO A 219 13.29 -47.30 -15.71
C PRO A 219 13.06 -45.86 -16.18
N GLN A 220 13.68 -45.47 -17.31
CA GLN A 220 13.57 -44.12 -17.86
C GLN A 220 12.12 -43.68 -18.06
N LYS A 221 11.25 -44.60 -18.50
CA LYS A 221 9.82 -44.34 -18.66
C LYS A 221 9.14 -43.87 -17.37
N GLU A 222 9.44 -44.48 -16.23
CA GLU A 222 8.84 -44.10 -14.94
C GLU A 222 9.34 -42.72 -14.49
N ILE A 223 10.61 -42.42 -14.76
CA ILE A 223 11.21 -41.10 -14.50
C ILE A 223 10.54 -40.04 -15.36
N ASP A 224 10.35 -40.32 -16.66
CA ASP A 224 9.72 -39.40 -17.62
C ASP A 224 8.25 -39.16 -17.28
N ASP A 225 7.49 -40.22 -16.97
CA ASP A 225 6.08 -40.14 -16.55
C ASP A 225 5.94 -39.32 -15.24
N CYS A 226 6.85 -39.53 -14.28
CA CYS A 226 6.88 -38.75 -13.05
C CYS A 226 7.16 -37.26 -13.33
N PHE A 227 8.15 -36.99 -14.18
CA PHE A 227 8.51 -35.63 -14.53
C PHE A 227 7.39 -34.89 -15.28
N ALA A 228 6.71 -35.57 -16.21
CA ALA A 228 5.54 -35.03 -16.89
C ALA A 228 4.41 -34.68 -15.92
N ARG A 229 4.15 -35.55 -14.92
CA ARG A 229 3.18 -35.28 -13.85
C ARG A 229 3.56 -34.03 -13.03
N ILE A 230 4.83 -33.87 -12.69
CA ILE A 230 5.33 -32.71 -11.94
C ILE A 230 5.12 -31.42 -12.75
N ILE A 231 5.54 -31.41 -14.01
CA ILE A 231 5.39 -30.22 -14.85
C ILE A 231 3.91 -29.83 -15.02
N ASN A 232 3.03 -30.81 -15.28
CA ASN A 232 1.59 -30.54 -15.36
C ASN A 232 1.02 -29.96 -14.05
N ASP A 233 1.46 -30.47 -12.89
CA ASP A 233 1.06 -29.91 -11.59
C ASP A 233 1.56 -28.47 -11.42
N LEU A 234 2.83 -28.21 -11.73
CA LEU A 234 3.42 -26.87 -11.62
C LEU A 234 2.79 -25.86 -12.60
N GLU A 235 2.51 -26.27 -13.83
CA GLU A 235 1.78 -25.47 -14.83
C GLU A 235 0.38 -25.09 -14.31
N SER A 236 -0.33 -26.03 -13.68
CA SER A 236 -1.66 -25.77 -13.13
C SER A 236 -1.67 -24.70 -12.03
N ARG A 237 -0.53 -24.47 -11.35
CA ARG A 237 -0.40 -23.44 -10.31
C ARG A 237 -0.37 -22.03 -10.86
N LEU A 238 -0.15 -21.82 -12.16
CA LEU A 238 -0.11 -20.49 -12.77
C LEU A 238 -1.40 -19.71 -12.49
N ALA A 239 -2.56 -20.36 -12.60
CA ALA A 239 -3.86 -19.73 -12.36
C ALA A 239 -3.98 -19.13 -10.95
N SER A 240 -3.38 -19.79 -9.94
CA SER A 240 -3.37 -19.27 -8.57
C SER A 240 -2.48 -18.03 -8.45
N TYR A 241 -1.36 -18.00 -9.15
CA TYR A 241 -0.48 -16.83 -9.16
C TYR A 241 -1.08 -15.67 -9.97
N GLU A 242 -1.80 -15.94 -11.06
CA GLU A 242 -2.56 -14.94 -11.80
C GLU A 242 -3.64 -14.30 -10.91
N ALA A 243 -4.42 -15.11 -10.19
CA ALA A 243 -5.44 -14.62 -9.26
C ALA A 243 -4.83 -13.80 -8.10
N LEU A 244 -3.70 -14.25 -7.55
CA LEU A 244 -2.98 -13.50 -6.51
C LEU A 244 -2.46 -12.16 -7.05
N ASN A 245 -1.92 -12.16 -8.28
CA ASN A 245 -1.40 -10.95 -8.91
C ASN A 245 -2.50 -9.93 -9.20
N ASP A 246 -3.66 -10.37 -9.70
CA ASP A 246 -4.85 -9.52 -9.91
C ASP A 246 -5.35 -8.90 -8.59
N ALA A 247 -5.41 -9.69 -7.51
CA ALA A 247 -5.77 -9.18 -6.19
C ALA A 247 -4.79 -8.10 -5.70
N LYS A 248 -3.48 -8.31 -5.91
CA LYS A 248 -2.45 -7.31 -5.58
C LYS A 248 -2.58 -6.05 -6.43
N PHE A 249 -2.85 -6.19 -7.72
CA PHE A 249 -3.04 -5.06 -8.63
C PHE A 249 -4.26 -4.20 -8.23
N LYS A 250 -5.39 -4.83 -7.91
CA LYS A 250 -6.58 -4.14 -7.37
C LYS A 250 -6.29 -3.43 -6.06
N SER A 251 -5.49 -4.04 -5.19
CA SER A 251 -5.03 -3.41 -3.95
C SER A 251 -4.16 -2.18 -4.24
N ALA A 252 -3.23 -2.25 -5.20
CA ALA A 252 -2.41 -1.11 -5.61
C ALA A 252 -3.28 0.08 -6.09
N ILE A 253 -4.28 -0.19 -6.93
CA ILE A 253 -5.26 0.82 -7.36
C ILE A 253 -5.99 1.45 -6.17
N ALA A 254 -6.48 0.62 -5.23
CA ALA A 254 -7.22 1.12 -4.07
C ALA A 254 -6.36 2.03 -3.18
N ASN A 255 -5.10 1.65 -2.94
CA ASN A 255 -4.17 2.45 -2.15
C ASN A 255 -3.80 3.76 -2.87
N ALA A 256 -3.60 3.72 -4.18
CA ALA A 256 -3.32 4.91 -4.99
C ALA A 256 -4.48 5.90 -5.00
N ASN A 257 -5.72 5.42 -5.19
CA ASN A 257 -6.91 6.25 -5.09
C ASN A 257 -7.05 6.86 -3.68
N LYS A 258 -6.75 6.09 -2.64
CA LYS A 258 -6.77 6.60 -1.27
C LYS A 258 -5.71 7.69 -1.06
N ALA A 259 -4.48 7.49 -1.53
CA ALA A 259 -3.43 8.51 -1.43
C ALA A 259 -3.80 9.81 -2.16
N TYR A 260 -4.47 9.69 -3.30
CA TYR A 260 -5.05 10.83 -4.01
C TYR A 260 -6.12 11.54 -3.17
N GLU A 261 -7.09 10.81 -2.63
CA GLU A 261 -8.16 11.33 -1.79
C GLU A 261 -7.62 12.00 -0.52
N ASP A 262 -6.67 11.36 0.16
CA ASP A 262 -6.00 11.88 1.36
C ASP A 262 -5.28 13.20 1.04
N THR A 263 -4.64 13.32 -0.13
CA THR A 263 -3.99 14.58 -0.57
C THR A 263 -4.99 15.72 -0.77
N VAL A 264 -6.17 15.42 -1.33
CA VAL A 264 -7.25 16.41 -1.46
C VAL A 264 -7.83 16.77 -0.10
N GLN A 265 -7.98 15.79 0.78
CA GLN A 265 -8.51 15.96 2.13
C GLN A 265 -7.57 16.79 3.02
N GLU A 266 -6.25 16.68 2.85
CA GLU A 266 -5.26 17.50 3.56
C GLU A 266 -5.44 19.00 3.31
N VAL A 267 -5.85 19.40 2.10
CA VAL A 267 -6.12 20.80 1.76
C VAL A 267 -7.50 21.24 2.25
N CYS A 268 -8.51 20.40 2.11
CA CYS A 268 -9.87 20.75 2.50
C CYS A 268 -10.09 20.76 4.03
N GLY A 269 -9.40 19.87 4.76
CA GLY A 269 -9.71 19.60 6.17
C GLY A 269 -11.18 19.19 6.33
N ASP A 270 -11.84 19.69 7.38
CA ASP A 270 -13.29 19.46 7.59
C ASP A 270 -14.19 20.36 6.71
N ALA A 271 -13.60 21.28 5.94
CA ALA A 271 -14.34 22.20 5.07
C ALA A 271 -14.61 21.57 3.70
N VAL A 272 -15.58 22.14 2.98
CA VAL A 272 -15.83 21.76 1.59
C VAL A 272 -14.79 22.40 0.66
N LEU A 273 -14.52 21.74 -0.47
CA LEU A 273 -13.59 22.22 -1.49
C LEU A 273 -14.04 23.57 -2.08
N CYS A 274 -13.23 24.60 -1.93
CA CYS A 274 -13.43 25.97 -2.37
C CYS A 274 -12.06 26.62 -2.63
N LEU A 275 -11.52 26.40 -3.82
CA LEU A 275 -10.22 26.87 -4.27
C LEU A 275 -10.35 27.80 -5.47
N HIS A 276 -9.33 28.61 -5.66
CA HIS A 276 -9.06 29.26 -6.93
C HIS A 276 -8.77 28.20 -8.01
N PRO A 277 -9.14 28.42 -9.30
CA PRO A 277 -8.89 27.44 -10.36
C PRO A 277 -7.42 26.99 -10.47
N THR A 278 -6.47 27.91 -10.36
CA THR A 278 -5.03 27.58 -10.41
C THR A 278 -4.61 26.68 -9.25
N ASP A 279 -5.07 26.97 -8.03
CA ASP A 279 -4.74 26.16 -6.85
C ASP A 279 -5.36 24.76 -6.95
N LEU A 280 -6.53 24.64 -7.58
CA LEU A 280 -7.17 23.37 -7.85
C LEU A 280 -6.32 22.50 -8.80
N GLU A 281 -5.75 23.10 -9.86
CA GLU A 281 -4.85 22.38 -10.77
C GLU A 281 -3.56 21.93 -10.06
N VAL A 282 -2.99 22.79 -9.21
CA VAL A 282 -1.80 22.46 -8.41
C VAL A 282 -2.09 21.32 -7.42
N LEU A 283 -3.23 21.39 -6.72
CA LEU A 283 -3.70 20.33 -5.83
C LEU A 283 -3.88 19.02 -6.60
N HIS A 284 -4.55 19.08 -7.75
CA HIS A 284 -4.77 17.90 -8.58
C HIS A 284 -3.46 17.27 -9.02
N LEU A 285 -2.50 18.07 -9.51
CA LEU A 285 -1.19 17.57 -9.91
C LEU A 285 -0.48 16.86 -8.75
N LYS A 286 -0.47 17.48 -7.56
CA LYS A 286 0.10 16.87 -6.35
C LYS A 286 -0.60 15.54 -5.99
N ALA A 287 -1.93 15.50 -6.06
CA ALA A 287 -2.70 14.30 -5.76
C ALA A 287 -2.44 13.17 -6.77
N VAL A 288 -2.31 13.50 -8.06
CA VAL A 288 -1.90 12.53 -9.11
C VAL A 288 -0.51 12.00 -8.81
N THR A 289 0.47 12.87 -8.54
CA THR A 289 1.84 12.45 -8.21
C THR A 289 1.87 11.50 -7.03
N ASN A 290 1.22 11.84 -5.91
CA ASN A 290 1.16 10.99 -4.72
C ASN A 290 0.47 9.64 -5.01
N GLY A 291 -0.62 9.65 -5.78
CA GLY A 291 -1.32 8.45 -6.21
C GLY A 291 -0.45 7.55 -7.08
N THR A 292 0.28 8.13 -8.05
CA THR A 292 1.22 7.41 -8.93
C THR A 292 2.37 6.81 -8.15
N GLU A 293 3.01 7.56 -7.25
CA GLU A 293 4.11 7.05 -6.42
C GLU A 293 3.64 5.89 -5.52
N CYS A 294 2.44 6.00 -4.93
CA CYS A 294 1.84 4.92 -4.16
C CYS A 294 1.60 3.68 -5.02
N PHE A 295 1.03 3.84 -6.21
CA PHE A 295 0.80 2.76 -7.15
C PHE A 295 2.10 2.06 -7.56
N ASP A 296 3.11 2.81 -7.98
CA ASP A 296 4.40 2.29 -8.46
C ASP A 296 5.18 1.57 -7.34
N SER A 297 4.96 1.93 -6.07
CA SER A 297 5.53 1.18 -4.94
C SER A 297 4.93 -0.23 -4.76
N LEU A 298 3.72 -0.45 -5.29
CA LEU A 298 2.94 -1.70 -5.18
C LEU A 298 2.79 -2.45 -6.51
N HIS A 299 3.29 -1.86 -7.61
CA HIS A 299 3.23 -2.41 -8.95
C HIS A 299 4.59 -2.26 -9.66
N ASN A 300 5.26 -3.38 -9.91
CA ASN A 300 6.60 -3.42 -10.49
C ASN A 300 6.55 -3.66 -12.00
N SER A 301 5.93 -2.74 -12.72
CA SER A 301 5.95 -2.70 -14.17
C SER A 301 5.74 -1.26 -14.63
N SER A 302 6.70 -0.74 -15.41
CA SER A 302 6.75 0.68 -15.79
C SER A 302 6.05 0.99 -17.11
N ASP A 303 5.75 -0.04 -17.91
CA ASP A 303 5.23 0.11 -19.27
C ASP A 303 4.33 -1.07 -19.62
N ASP A 304 3.19 -1.13 -18.94
CA ASP A 304 2.10 -2.02 -19.32
C ASP A 304 0.79 -1.25 -19.47
N GLU A 305 -0.10 -1.83 -20.29
CA GLU A 305 -1.38 -1.24 -20.66
C GLU A 305 -2.28 -0.99 -19.44
N GLU A 306 -2.20 -1.83 -18.41
CA GLU A 306 -3.05 -1.75 -17.22
C GLU A 306 -2.65 -0.56 -16.35
N ARG A 307 -1.34 -0.33 -16.16
CA ARG A 307 -0.81 0.86 -15.50
C ARG A 307 -1.19 2.12 -16.26
N ASN A 308 -0.98 2.16 -17.58
CA ASN A 308 -1.29 3.35 -18.38
C ASN A 308 -2.79 3.70 -18.31
N ALA A 309 -3.67 2.70 -18.44
CA ALA A 309 -5.10 2.89 -18.28
C ALA A 309 -5.50 3.39 -16.87
N PHE A 310 -4.80 2.94 -15.82
CA PHE A 310 -5.01 3.45 -14.47
C PHE A 310 -4.62 4.92 -14.34
N LEU A 311 -3.45 5.32 -14.86
CA LEU A 311 -2.97 6.70 -14.79
C LEU A 311 -3.87 7.67 -15.56
N GLU A 312 -4.32 7.29 -16.77
CA GLU A 312 -5.29 8.09 -17.53
C GLU A 312 -6.58 8.33 -16.74
N ARG A 313 -7.05 7.31 -16.00
CA ARG A 313 -8.22 7.45 -15.13
C ARG A 313 -7.95 8.37 -13.95
N LEU A 314 -6.77 8.26 -13.32
CA LEU A 314 -6.38 9.08 -12.17
C LEU A 314 -6.26 10.56 -12.56
N GLU A 315 -5.66 10.85 -13.71
CA GLU A 315 -5.62 12.20 -14.31
C GLU A 315 -7.03 12.70 -14.66
N GLY A 316 -7.91 11.81 -15.15
CA GLY A 316 -9.30 12.10 -15.44
C GLY A 316 -10.12 12.64 -14.26
N ASN A 317 -9.70 12.37 -13.02
CA ASN A 317 -10.38 12.83 -11.80
C ASN A 317 -10.44 14.36 -11.67
N ILE A 318 -9.62 15.11 -12.41
CA ILE A 318 -9.70 16.59 -12.45
C ILE A 318 -11.10 17.09 -12.82
N LYS A 319 -11.83 16.35 -13.66
CA LYS A 319 -13.19 16.74 -14.09
C LYS A 319 -14.15 16.80 -12.90
N ASP A 320 -14.11 15.78 -12.04
CA ASP A 320 -14.98 15.71 -10.87
C ASP A 320 -14.58 16.74 -9.81
N LEU A 321 -13.27 16.97 -9.63
CA LEU A 321 -12.75 18.03 -8.76
C LEU A 321 -13.21 19.42 -9.21
N ARG A 322 -13.09 19.74 -10.50
CA ARG A 322 -13.57 21.02 -11.07
C ARG A 322 -15.05 21.22 -10.85
N ASN A 323 -15.87 20.21 -11.13
CA ASN A 323 -17.32 20.27 -10.92
C ASN A 323 -17.68 20.53 -9.45
N LYS A 324 -17.04 19.82 -8.51
CA LYS A 324 -17.26 20.02 -7.07
C LYS A 324 -16.82 21.41 -6.63
N ASN A 325 -15.63 21.85 -7.05
CA ASN A 325 -15.10 23.16 -6.71
C ASN A 325 -16.00 24.28 -7.23
N GLU A 326 -16.47 24.18 -8.47
CA GLU A 326 -17.38 25.15 -9.08
C GLU A 326 -18.71 25.22 -8.34
N GLN A 327 -19.35 24.09 -8.07
CA GLN A 327 -20.61 24.04 -7.33
C GLN A 327 -20.51 24.70 -5.94
N ASN A 328 -19.45 24.40 -5.20
CA ASN A 328 -19.22 24.96 -3.87
C ASN A 328 -18.94 26.47 -3.95
N ASN A 329 -18.08 26.90 -4.88
CA ASN A 329 -17.80 28.31 -5.11
C ASN A 329 -19.07 29.11 -5.43
N LEU A 330 -19.90 28.60 -6.35
CA LEU A 330 -21.18 29.23 -6.70
C LEU A 330 -22.12 29.33 -5.50
N GLY A 331 -22.20 28.27 -4.68
CA GLY A 331 -22.98 28.28 -3.44
C GLY A 331 -22.52 29.35 -2.46
N PHE A 332 -21.21 29.53 -2.28
CA PHE A 332 -20.67 30.57 -1.41
C PHE A 332 -20.84 31.98 -1.97
N ILE A 333 -20.77 32.16 -3.30
CA ILE A 333 -21.11 33.45 -3.94
C ILE A 333 -22.56 33.82 -3.66
N MET A 334 -23.50 32.87 -3.81
CA MET A 334 -24.91 33.11 -3.53
C MET A 334 -25.12 33.55 -2.08
N LYS A 335 -24.49 32.86 -1.13
CA LYS A 335 -24.55 33.22 0.30
C LYS A 335 -23.97 34.61 0.57
N ALA A 336 -22.79 34.93 0.02
CA ALA A 336 -22.17 36.25 0.17
C ALA A 336 -23.03 37.36 -0.44
N GLN A 337 -23.71 37.09 -1.56
CA GLN A 337 -24.66 38.01 -2.17
C GLN A 337 -25.89 38.22 -1.28
N GLU A 338 -26.42 37.18 -0.66
CA GLU A 338 -27.50 37.30 0.34
C GLU A 338 -27.06 38.13 1.54
N ASP A 339 -25.86 37.91 2.06
CA ASP A 339 -25.27 38.72 3.14
C ASP A 339 -25.23 40.21 2.76
N TYR A 340 -24.80 40.54 1.53
CA TYR A 340 -24.81 41.92 1.02
C TYR A 340 -26.23 42.52 1.00
N VAL A 341 -27.21 41.79 0.44
CA VAL A 341 -28.59 42.27 0.32
C VAL A 341 -29.20 42.49 1.71
N MET A 342 -28.99 41.54 2.63
CA MET A 342 -29.48 41.62 4.01
C MET A 342 -28.82 42.77 4.78
N TYR A 343 -27.52 43.01 4.59
CA TYR A 343 -26.83 44.14 5.22
C TYR A 343 -27.47 45.47 4.82
N ILE A 344 -27.74 45.67 3.52
CA ILE A 344 -28.36 46.91 3.03
C ILE A 344 -29.80 47.03 3.53
N ALA A 345 -30.59 45.95 3.45
CA ALA A 345 -31.99 45.94 3.91
C ALA A 345 -32.12 46.25 5.40
N ASN A 346 -31.23 45.69 6.24
CA ASN A 346 -31.22 45.93 7.68
C ASN A 346 -30.67 47.30 8.07
N SER A 347 -30.05 48.03 7.13
CA SER A 347 -29.53 49.38 7.36
C SER A 347 -30.58 50.47 7.15
N VAL A 348 -31.80 50.11 6.71
CA VAL A 348 -32.90 51.04 6.43
C VAL A 348 -34.18 50.57 7.11
N ASP A 349 -34.82 51.45 7.87
CA ASP A 349 -36.14 51.17 8.44
C ASP A 349 -37.22 51.10 7.36
N VAL A 350 -38.26 50.29 7.59
CA VAL A 350 -39.36 50.12 6.62
C VAL A 350 -40.01 51.46 6.31
N GLY A 351 -39.98 51.87 5.05
CA GLY A 351 -40.53 53.15 4.59
C GLY A 351 -39.53 54.31 4.57
N SER A 352 -38.31 54.09 5.06
CA SER A 352 -37.23 55.09 5.02
C SER A 352 -36.33 54.97 3.79
N PHE A 353 -35.52 56.00 3.52
CA PHE A 353 -34.53 56.01 2.43
C PHE A 353 -33.27 56.79 2.83
N PHE A 354 -32.15 56.55 2.15
CA PHE A 354 -30.86 57.17 2.46
C PHE A 354 -30.59 58.43 1.66
N SER A 355 -29.70 59.30 2.16
CA SER A 355 -28.93 60.19 1.29
C SER A 355 -28.06 59.39 0.29
N GLU A 356 -27.73 59.97 -0.86
CA GLU A 356 -26.90 59.29 -1.87
C GLU A 356 -25.48 58.98 -1.34
N SER A 357 -24.90 59.89 -0.55
CA SER A 357 -23.60 59.68 0.10
C SER A 357 -23.63 58.54 1.12
N LEU A 358 -24.67 58.46 1.95
CA LEU A 358 -24.81 57.41 2.95
C LEU A 358 -25.09 56.04 2.30
N LEU A 359 -25.90 55.99 1.24
CA LEU A 359 -26.12 54.75 0.49
C LEU A 359 -24.80 54.21 -0.09
N ASN A 360 -23.95 55.08 -0.64
CA ASN A 360 -22.65 54.68 -1.17
C ASN A 360 -21.71 54.16 -0.07
N LYS A 361 -21.69 54.82 1.10
CA LYS A 361 -20.93 54.35 2.27
C LYS A 361 -21.40 52.97 2.73
N LYS A 362 -22.72 52.78 2.88
CA LYS A 362 -23.33 51.51 3.27
C LYS A 362 -23.08 50.41 2.24
N HIS A 363 -23.10 50.75 0.96
CA HIS A 363 -22.70 49.85 -0.12
C HIS A 363 -21.25 49.38 0.02
N SER A 364 -20.31 50.30 0.27
CA SER A 364 -18.90 49.94 0.46
C SER A 364 -18.69 49.01 1.67
N GLU A 365 -19.33 49.31 2.80
CA GLU A 365 -19.30 48.46 4.00
C GLU A 365 -19.88 47.06 3.72
N ALA A 366 -21.06 46.98 3.10
CA ALA A 366 -21.72 45.73 2.75
C ALA A 366 -20.89 44.91 1.75
N LYS A 367 -20.29 45.57 0.75
CA LYS A 367 -19.42 44.93 -0.25
C LYS A 367 -18.21 44.29 0.41
N GLN A 368 -17.54 45.01 1.31
CA GLN A 368 -16.38 44.49 2.05
C GLN A 368 -16.77 43.28 2.91
N HIS A 369 -17.91 43.34 3.60
CA HIS A 369 -18.42 42.24 4.40
C HIS A 369 -18.69 40.99 3.54
N ALA A 370 -19.36 41.14 2.40
CA ALA A 370 -19.65 40.04 1.49
C ALA A 370 -18.38 39.40 0.90
N LEU A 371 -17.40 40.21 0.49
CA LEU A 371 -16.12 39.71 -0.02
C LEU A 371 -15.33 38.97 1.06
N HIS A 372 -15.33 39.48 2.30
CA HIS A 372 -14.71 38.81 3.42
C HIS A 372 -15.40 37.48 3.76
N SER A 373 -16.74 37.47 3.79
CA SER A 373 -17.55 36.26 3.98
C SER A 373 -17.24 35.20 2.94
N PHE A 374 -17.12 35.56 1.66
CA PHE A 374 -16.72 34.60 0.62
C PHE A 374 -15.29 34.09 0.83
N ARG A 375 -14.32 35.00 1.02
CA ARG A 375 -12.90 34.64 1.21
C ARG A 375 -12.67 33.74 2.40
N SER A 376 -13.44 33.87 3.49
CA SER A 376 -13.29 33.01 4.67
C SER A 376 -13.62 31.54 4.41
N HIS A 377 -14.23 31.20 3.28
CA HIS A 377 -14.50 29.82 2.88
C HIS A 377 -13.43 29.25 1.95
N ARG A 378 -12.43 30.03 1.51
CA ARG A 378 -11.31 29.55 0.68
C ARG A 378 -10.48 28.56 1.50
N ASN A 379 -10.14 27.40 0.93
CA ASN A 379 -9.23 26.46 1.62
C ASN A 379 -7.77 26.93 1.59
N ILE A 380 -7.41 27.73 0.58
CA ILE A 380 -6.09 28.35 0.43
C ILE A 380 -6.32 29.83 0.20
N ASP A 381 -5.68 30.65 1.03
CA ASP A 381 -5.67 32.10 0.85
C ASP A 381 -4.92 32.44 -0.43
N ASN A 382 -5.64 33.02 -1.39
CA ASN A 382 -5.10 33.42 -2.68
C ASN A 382 -5.58 34.84 -2.99
N ASP A 383 -4.64 35.77 -3.13
CA ASP A 383 -4.86 37.18 -3.46
C ASP A 383 -4.49 37.51 -4.92
N GLU A 384 -4.44 36.50 -5.81
CA GLU A 384 -4.27 36.71 -7.25
C GLU A 384 -5.34 37.69 -7.78
N PRO A 385 -4.96 38.67 -8.62
CA PRO A 385 -5.84 39.76 -9.04
C PRO A 385 -6.99 39.32 -9.97
N GLU A 386 -6.98 38.08 -10.45
CA GLU A 386 -7.91 37.54 -11.47
C GLU A 386 -8.70 36.32 -10.95
N ASP A 387 -9.34 36.44 -9.78
CA ASP A 387 -10.23 35.39 -9.27
C ASP A 387 -11.63 35.49 -9.94
N PRO A 388 -12.00 34.54 -10.82
CA PRO A 388 -13.24 34.61 -11.58
C PRO A 388 -14.50 34.55 -10.71
N TYR A 389 -14.40 33.95 -9.51
CA TYR A 389 -15.50 33.85 -8.56
C TYR A 389 -15.70 35.18 -7.81
N ILE A 390 -14.61 35.87 -7.47
CA ILE A 390 -14.66 37.21 -6.89
C ILE A 390 -15.20 38.22 -7.91
N GLU A 391 -14.72 38.18 -9.15
CA GLU A 391 -15.23 39.06 -10.23
C GLU A 391 -16.74 38.90 -10.43
N MET A 392 -17.23 37.65 -10.39
CA MET A 392 -18.66 37.38 -10.50
C MET A 392 -19.45 37.91 -9.31
N LEU A 393 -18.96 37.73 -8.08
CA LEU A 393 -19.60 38.29 -6.88
C LEU A 393 -19.65 39.82 -6.94
N GLU A 394 -18.55 40.46 -7.32
CA GLU A 394 -18.48 41.92 -7.46
C GLU A 394 -19.44 42.45 -8.53
N LYS A 395 -19.56 41.74 -9.66
CA LYS A 395 -20.54 42.04 -10.70
C LYS A 395 -21.97 41.95 -10.16
N ASN A 396 -22.32 40.87 -9.46
CA ASN A 396 -23.66 40.69 -8.88
C ASN A 396 -23.97 41.80 -7.85
N ILE A 397 -23.01 42.14 -6.99
CA ILE A 397 -23.14 43.24 -6.02
C ILE A 397 -23.36 44.58 -6.73
N LYS A 398 -22.61 44.85 -7.81
CA LYS A 398 -22.74 46.08 -8.60
C LYS A 398 -24.13 46.20 -9.25
N GLU A 399 -24.69 45.09 -9.74
CA GLU A 399 -26.05 45.05 -10.28
C GLU A 399 -27.11 45.37 -9.21
N HIS A 400 -26.98 44.80 -8.01
CA HIS A 400 -27.86 45.11 -6.88
C HIS A 400 -27.72 46.56 -6.42
N HIS A 401 -26.50 47.07 -6.30
CA HIS A 401 -26.27 48.47 -5.95
C HIS A 401 -26.93 49.42 -6.96
N SER A 402 -26.81 49.15 -8.26
CA SER A 402 -27.45 49.96 -9.31
C SER A 402 -28.98 50.00 -9.16
N LYS A 403 -29.61 48.88 -8.80
CA LYS A 403 -31.05 48.81 -8.50
C LYS A 403 -31.41 49.61 -7.25
N ASN A 404 -30.65 49.44 -6.16
CA ASN A 404 -30.87 50.16 -4.91
C ASN A 404 -30.71 51.67 -5.09
N THR A 405 -29.71 52.12 -5.84
CA THR A 405 -29.51 53.53 -6.17
C THR A 405 -30.69 54.11 -6.95
N LEU A 406 -31.25 53.37 -7.90
CA LEU A 406 -32.44 53.81 -8.64
C LEU A 406 -33.67 53.92 -7.72
N ILE A 407 -33.91 52.92 -6.87
CA ILE A 407 -35.02 52.93 -5.89
C ILE A 407 -34.85 54.11 -4.92
N ASN A 408 -33.65 54.29 -4.38
CA ASN A 408 -33.34 55.35 -3.44
C ASN A 408 -33.47 56.75 -4.05
N ARG A 409 -33.03 56.95 -5.30
CA ARG A 409 -33.23 58.23 -6.02
C ARG A 409 -34.70 58.52 -6.28
N ASN A 410 -35.49 57.51 -6.63
CA ASN A 410 -36.93 57.68 -6.80
C ASN A 410 -37.62 58.05 -5.48
N ALA A 411 -37.25 57.40 -4.36
CA ALA A 411 -37.77 57.72 -3.04
C ALA A 411 -37.42 59.16 -2.62
N ASN A 412 -36.15 59.56 -2.77
CA ASN A 412 -35.71 60.93 -2.52
C ASN A 412 -36.50 61.95 -3.36
N ARG A 413 -36.67 61.72 -4.67
CA ARG A 413 -37.45 62.61 -5.54
C ARG A 413 -38.89 62.76 -5.09
N THR A 414 -39.55 61.65 -4.72
CA THR A 414 -40.93 61.67 -4.21
C THR A 414 -41.02 62.45 -2.90
N ALA A 415 -40.04 62.29 -2.00
CA ALA A 415 -39.98 63.04 -0.76
C ALA A 415 -39.79 64.55 -0.98
N VAL A 416 -38.92 64.96 -1.92
CA VAL A 416 -38.78 66.37 -2.32
C VAL A 416 -40.10 66.94 -2.83
N GLN A 417 -40.83 66.19 -3.65
CA GLN A 417 -42.14 66.60 -4.16
C GLN A 417 -43.17 66.75 -3.04
N ALA A 418 -43.22 65.78 -2.11
CA ALA A 418 -44.11 65.84 -0.94
C ALA A 418 -43.80 67.07 -0.07
N ALA A 419 -42.52 67.30 0.24
CA ALA A 419 -42.07 68.48 0.98
C ALA A 419 -42.43 69.79 0.27
N GLN A 420 -42.27 69.87 -1.05
CA GLN A 420 -42.66 71.04 -1.84
C GLN A 420 -44.18 71.29 -1.80
N HIS A 421 -44.99 70.22 -1.82
CA HIS A 421 -46.44 70.31 -1.65
C HIS A 421 -46.80 70.76 -0.23
N ALA A 422 -46.15 70.22 0.81
CA ALA A 422 -46.34 70.62 2.19
C ALA A 422 -46.01 72.11 2.40
N TYR A 423 -44.89 72.57 1.84
CA TYR A 423 -44.52 74.00 1.79
C TYR A 423 -45.63 74.86 1.18
N ASN A 424 -46.07 74.51 -0.04
CA ASN A 424 -47.07 75.29 -0.77
C ASN A 424 -48.42 75.34 -0.01
N ASN A 425 -48.83 74.22 0.58
CA ASN A 425 -50.04 74.13 1.39
C ASN A 425 -49.95 74.96 2.67
N HIS A 426 -48.78 74.96 3.34
CA HIS A 426 -48.55 75.75 4.54
C HIS A 426 -48.64 77.25 4.23
N VAL A 427 -47.97 77.70 3.16
CA VAL A 427 -48.04 79.10 2.69
C VAL A 427 -49.48 79.47 2.35
N ALA A 428 -50.19 78.65 1.56
CA ALA A 428 -51.57 78.92 1.16
C ALA A 428 -52.57 78.98 2.33
N ARG A 429 -52.33 78.21 3.40
CA ARG A 429 -53.17 78.24 4.61
C ARG A 429 -52.98 79.52 5.43
N MET A 430 -51.75 80.01 5.50
CA MET A 430 -51.37 81.14 6.34
C MET A 430 -51.50 82.48 5.61
N TRP A 431 -51.43 82.48 4.27
CA TRP A 431 -51.50 83.67 3.45
C TRP A 431 -52.08 83.40 2.05
N SER A 432 -52.99 84.27 1.62
CA SER A 432 -53.46 84.34 0.23
C SER A 432 -53.32 85.78 -0.28
N PRO A 433 -52.72 85.99 -1.47
CA PRO A 433 -52.62 87.31 -2.10
C PRO A 433 -53.98 88.00 -2.28
N GLU A 434 -55.04 87.20 -2.38
CA GLU A 434 -56.40 87.68 -2.67
C GLU A 434 -57.18 88.07 -1.41
N VAL A 435 -56.64 87.81 -0.20
CA VAL A 435 -57.42 87.89 1.06
C VAL A 435 -56.78 88.77 2.15
N TYR A 436 -55.45 88.88 2.26
CA TYR A 436 -54.80 89.68 3.32
C TYR A 436 -53.46 90.33 2.91
N CYS A 437 -53.21 91.57 3.35
CA CYS A 437 -51.88 92.21 3.30
C CYS A 437 -51.12 91.92 4.60
N LEU A 438 -49.99 91.21 4.52
CA LEU A 438 -49.09 90.95 5.65
C LEU A 438 -47.92 91.95 5.68
N HIS A 439 -47.43 92.28 6.88
CA HIS A 439 -46.18 93.02 7.03
C HIS A 439 -45.01 92.18 6.49
N PRO A 440 -43.98 92.77 5.85
CA PRO A 440 -42.85 92.01 5.31
C PRO A 440 -42.18 91.05 6.30
N ASP A 441 -42.06 91.44 7.58
CA ASP A 441 -41.49 90.58 8.63
C ASP A 441 -42.36 89.35 8.92
N ASP A 442 -43.69 89.49 8.89
CA ASP A 442 -44.63 88.38 9.09
C ASP A 442 -44.63 87.44 7.89
N LEU A 443 -44.48 87.97 6.66
CA LEU A 443 -44.32 87.16 5.45
C LEU A 443 -43.00 86.38 5.47
N CYS A 444 -41.91 87.00 5.93
CA CYS A 444 -40.63 86.33 6.16
C CYS A 444 -40.77 85.20 7.19
N LYS A 445 -41.53 85.42 8.27
CA LYS A 445 -41.80 84.40 9.29
C LYS A 445 -42.62 83.24 8.74
N VAL A 446 -43.71 83.51 8.02
CA VAL A 446 -44.53 82.47 7.35
C VAL A 446 -43.71 81.66 6.35
N ASN A 447 -42.83 82.32 5.59
CA ASN A 447 -41.90 81.65 4.68
C ASN A 447 -40.93 80.72 5.42
N GLN A 448 -40.32 81.22 6.49
CA GLN A 448 -39.37 80.44 7.29
C GLN A 448 -40.05 79.25 7.97
N ASP A 449 -41.25 79.44 8.52
CA ASP A 449 -42.02 78.37 9.17
C ASP A 449 -42.47 77.31 8.14
N ALA A 450 -42.88 77.74 6.94
CA ALA A 450 -43.20 76.82 5.84
C ALA A 450 -41.97 76.03 5.35
N LYS A 451 -40.78 76.67 5.27
CA LYS A 451 -39.52 76.00 4.95
C LYS A 451 -39.14 74.97 6.00
N ASN A 452 -39.25 75.34 7.28
CA ASN A 452 -38.95 74.43 8.39
C ASN A 452 -39.89 73.21 8.37
N ALA A 453 -41.19 73.42 8.14
CA ALA A 453 -42.16 72.33 8.04
C ALA A 453 -41.91 71.40 6.84
N ALA A 454 -41.52 71.96 5.69
CA ALA A 454 -41.18 71.18 4.50
C ALA A 454 -39.88 70.38 4.67
N LEU A 455 -38.89 70.96 5.36
CA LEU A 455 -37.66 70.27 5.73
C LEU A 455 -37.94 69.15 6.74
N GLU A 456 -38.79 69.40 7.73
CA GLU A 456 -39.20 68.37 8.69
C GLU A 456 -39.90 67.19 8.01
N ASP A 457 -40.81 67.47 7.07
CA ASP A 457 -41.50 66.44 6.27
C ASP A 457 -40.52 65.67 5.37
N PHE A 458 -39.58 66.36 4.72
CA PHE A 458 -38.53 65.75 3.91
C PHE A 458 -37.62 64.83 4.73
N MET A 459 -37.28 65.25 5.95
CA MET A 459 -36.36 64.52 6.83
C MET A 459 -37.06 63.41 7.62
N SER A 460 -38.39 63.43 7.74
CA SER A 460 -39.17 62.51 8.58
C SER A 460 -38.96 61.02 8.30
N ASN A 461 -38.71 60.66 7.03
CA ASN A 461 -38.47 59.28 6.58
C ASN A 461 -37.10 59.15 5.88
N ARG A 462 -36.22 60.16 5.99
CA ARG A 462 -34.90 60.16 5.38
C ARG A 462 -33.84 59.91 6.45
N ILE A 463 -32.99 58.91 6.23
CA ILE A 463 -31.82 58.65 7.06
C ILE A 463 -30.69 59.57 6.58
N ALA A 464 -30.39 60.58 7.38
CA ALA A 464 -29.39 61.59 7.10
C ALA A 464 -27.96 61.03 7.21
N GLY A 465 -27.07 61.47 6.32
CA GLY A 465 -25.62 61.22 6.42
C GLY A 465 -24.87 62.38 7.09
N ASP A 466 -23.57 62.22 7.30
CA ASP A 466 -22.72 63.26 7.91
C ASP A 466 -22.66 64.55 7.05
N ASP A 467 -22.89 64.43 5.73
CA ASP A 467 -22.85 65.53 4.76
C ASP A 467 -24.25 66.00 4.32
N ASP A 468 -25.30 65.70 5.08
CA ASP A 468 -26.68 65.98 4.67
C ASP A 468 -26.98 67.48 4.54
N ASP A 469 -26.21 68.35 5.21
CA ASP A 469 -26.26 69.82 5.04
C ASP A 469 -25.81 70.26 3.63
N GLU A 470 -25.01 69.44 2.96
CA GLU A 470 -24.54 69.71 1.61
C GLU A 470 -25.42 69.14 0.51
N ASP A 471 -26.45 68.37 0.89
CA ASP A 471 -27.32 67.64 -0.02
C ASP A 471 -28.01 68.57 -1.03
N PRO A 472 -27.89 68.29 -2.35
CA PRO A 472 -28.45 69.15 -3.39
C PRO A 472 -29.98 69.30 -3.31
N ASP A 473 -30.68 68.24 -2.89
CA ASP A 473 -32.14 68.25 -2.82
C ASP A 473 -32.65 68.98 -1.57
N ARG A 474 -31.92 68.86 -0.45
CA ARG A 474 -32.15 69.70 0.73
C ARG A 474 -31.83 71.18 0.46
N LYS A 475 -30.72 71.48 -0.22
CA LYS A 475 -30.37 72.86 -0.62
C LYS A 475 -31.44 73.49 -1.51
N LYS A 476 -31.97 72.73 -2.48
CA LYS A 476 -33.11 73.19 -3.30
C LYS A 476 -34.31 73.57 -2.44
N LEU A 477 -34.69 72.76 -1.44
CA LEU A 477 -35.81 73.09 -0.55
C LEU A 477 -35.57 74.36 0.29
N ILE A 478 -34.32 74.61 0.72
CA ILE A 478 -33.94 75.83 1.44
C ILE A 478 -33.97 77.06 0.52
N GLU A 479 -33.55 76.90 -0.73
CA GLU A 479 -33.46 77.96 -1.74
C GLU A 479 -34.80 78.27 -2.44
N VAL A 480 -35.80 77.37 -2.36
CA VAL A 480 -37.14 77.60 -2.90
C VAL A 480 -37.77 78.81 -2.19
N ARG A 481 -37.80 79.93 -2.91
CA ARG A 481 -38.46 81.20 -2.58
C ARG A 481 -37.91 81.91 -1.34
N SER A 482 -36.80 82.63 -1.53
CA SER A 482 -36.61 83.89 -0.80
C SER A 482 -37.57 84.92 -1.40
N PHE A 483 -38.61 85.32 -0.67
CA PHE A 483 -39.37 86.52 -1.04
C PHE A 483 -38.39 87.69 -0.98
N SER A 484 -38.05 88.26 -2.13
CA SER A 484 -37.30 89.51 -2.14
C SER A 484 -38.27 90.62 -1.71
N PRO A 485 -37.85 91.59 -0.88
CA PRO A 485 -38.71 92.69 -0.43
C PRO A 485 -39.37 93.48 -1.60
N LEU A 486 -38.82 93.36 -2.81
CA LEU A 486 -39.29 94.05 -4.01
C LEU A 486 -40.51 93.38 -4.67
N GLN A 487 -40.89 92.16 -4.30
CA GLN A 487 -42.10 91.51 -4.84
C GLN A 487 -43.39 91.85 -4.07
N VAL A 488 -43.30 92.63 -2.98
CA VAL A 488 -44.43 92.98 -2.11
C VAL A 488 -45.22 94.21 -2.62
N ILE A 489 -44.80 94.88 -3.70
CA ILE A 489 -45.41 96.15 -4.15
C ILE A 489 -46.20 96.04 -5.46
N THR A 490 -46.31 94.87 -6.08
CA THR A 490 -47.16 94.68 -7.27
C THR A 490 -48.08 93.48 -7.10
N TYR A 491 -49.10 93.64 -6.25
CA TYR A 491 -50.43 93.08 -6.43
C TYR A 491 -51.46 94.11 -5.97
#